data_AF-A0A920TEC2-F1
#
_entry.id   AF-A0A920TEC2-F1
#
_cell.length_a   1.000
_cell.length_b   1.000
_cell.length_c   1.000
_cell.angle_alpha   90.00
_cell.angle_beta   90.00
_cell.angle_gamma   90.00
#
_symmetry.space_group_name_H-M   'P 1'
#
loop_
_entity.id
_entity.type
_entity.pdbx_description
1 polymer ?
#
loop_
_entity_poly.entity_id
_entity_poly.type
_entity_poly.pdbx_seq_one_letter_code
_entity_poly.pdbx_strand_id
1 'polypeptide(L)'
;MIFDEVITGFGRLGASFACERFDVTPDILTCAKGLTNATIPMGGVVVSNEIYDTVIQNAAQEIELFHGYTYSGHPVACAAALATLDLYKEEGLFQRAAD
;
A
#
# COMPACT_ATOMS: atom_id res chain seq x y z
N MET A 1 9.76 -3.58 12.09
CA MET A 1 9.63 -4.67 11.09
C MET A 1 9.09 -4.07 9.80
N ILE A 2 9.68 -4.42 8.65
CA ILE A 2 9.23 -3.95 7.33
C ILE A 2 8.75 -5.17 6.54
N PHE A 3 7.53 -5.15 6.04
CA PHE A 3 7.03 -6.15 5.12
C PHE A 3 7.05 -5.61 3.68
N ASP A 4 7.69 -6.38 2.80
CA ASP A 4 7.58 -6.17 1.36
C ASP A 4 6.38 -6.93 0.82
N GLU A 5 5.29 -6.21 0.62
CA GLU A 5 4.02 -6.76 0.16
C GLU A 5 3.74 -6.43 -1.30
N VAL A 6 4.79 -6.10 -2.07
CA VAL A 6 4.66 -5.78 -3.48
C VAL A 6 4.06 -6.95 -4.27
N ILE A 7 4.34 -8.21 -3.89
CA ILE A 7 3.73 -9.40 -4.51
C ILE A 7 2.52 -9.91 -3.73
N THR A 8 2.63 -9.95 -2.40
CA THR A 8 1.69 -10.66 -1.53
C THR A 8 0.44 -9.85 -1.19
N GLY A 9 0.48 -8.53 -1.38
CA GLY A 9 -0.67 -7.66 -1.22
C GLY A 9 -1.73 -7.83 -2.29
N PHE A 10 -2.89 -7.23 -2.03
CA PHE A 10 -4.03 -7.15 -2.92
C PHE A 10 -4.56 -8.52 -3.38
N GLY A 11 -4.75 -9.44 -2.45
CA GLY A 11 -5.49 -10.68 -2.72
C GLY A 11 -4.65 -11.87 -3.17
N ARG A 12 -3.34 -11.69 -3.39
CA ARG A 12 -2.46 -12.77 -3.88
C ARG A 12 -2.53 -14.04 -3.04
N LEU A 13 -2.71 -13.89 -1.72
CA LEU A 13 -2.75 -14.98 -0.76
C LEU A 13 -4.16 -15.28 -0.23
N GLY A 14 -5.20 -14.84 -0.94
CA GLY A 14 -6.58 -14.98 -0.50
C GLY A 14 -6.98 -14.06 0.67
N ALA A 15 -6.12 -13.11 1.03
CA ALA A 15 -6.34 -12.06 2.03
C ALA A 15 -5.88 -10.71 1.46
N SER A 16 -6.18 -9.59 2.14
CA SER A 16 -5.78 -8.28 1.62
C SER A 16 -4.26 -8.15 1.53
N PHE A 17 -3.54 -8.67 2.51
CA PHE A 17 -2.08 -8.69 2.61
C PHE A 17 -1.61 -9.95 3.35
N ALA A 18 -0.33 -10.32 3.22
CA ALA A 18 0.26 -11.40 3.99
C ALA A 18 0.21 -11.11 5.50
N CYS A 19 0.39 -9.85 5.91
CA CYS A 19 0.26 -9.44 7.31
C CYS A 19 -1.10 -9.81 7.93
N GLU A 20 -2.20 -9.65 7.18
CA GLU A 20 -3.53 -10.11 7.59
C GLU A 20 -3.60 -11.64 7.60
N ARG A 21 -3.10 -12.29 6.55
CA ARG A 21 -3.16 -13.76 6.42
C ARG A 21 -2.44 -14.50 7.54
N PHE A 22 -1.31 -13.97 7.97
CA PHE A 22 -0.42 -14.55 8.99
C PHE A 22 -0.60 -13.93 10.38
N ASP A 23 -1.50 -12.95 10.53
CA ASP A 23 -1.78 -12.26 11.80
C ASP A 23 -0.52 -11.63 12.45
N VAL A 24 0.27 -10.92 11.63
CA VAL A 24 1.48 -10.21 12.06
C VAL A 24 1.47 -8.79 11.52
N THR A 25 1.43 -7.79 12.39
CA THR A 25 1.42 -6.37 12.00
C THR A 25 2.84 -5.82 11.83
N PRO A 26 3.23 -5.34 10.63
CA PRO A 26 4.51 -4.65 10.42
C PRO A 26 4.41 -3.17 10.83
N ASP A 27 5.56 -2.55 11.10
CA ASP A 27 5.65 -1.09 11.33
C ASP A 27 5.63 -0.31 10.02
N ILE A 28 6.16 -0.92 8.94
CA ILE A 28 6.16 -0.37 7.58
C ILE A 28 5.77 -1.48 6.60
N LEU A 29 4.93 -1.14 5.64
CA LEU A 29 4.51 -2.02 4.55
C LEU A 29 4.79 -1.35 3.21
N THR A 30 5.46 -2.05 2.29
CA THR A 30 5.62 -1.58 0.90
C THR A 30 4.61 -2.28 -0.01
N CYS A 31 4.04 -1.55 -0.96
CA CYS A 31 3.06 -2.08 -1.90
C CYS A 31 3.21 -1.46 -3.29
N ALA A 32 2.84 -2.20 -4.34
CA ALA A 32 2.79 -1.75 -5.73
C ALA A 32 1.97 -2.79 -6.53
N LYS A 33 2.35 -3.10 -7.78
CA LYS A 33 1.80 -4.20 -8.61
C LYS A 33 0.27 -4.29 -8.58
N GLY A 34 -0.29 -5.14 -7.72
CA GLY A 34 -1.73 -5.33 -7.54
C GLY A 34 -2.46 -4.04 -7.16
N LEU A 35 -1.78 -3.04 -6.59
CA LEU A 35 -2.35 -1.73 -6.24
C LEU A 35 -3.11 -1.08 -7.40
N THR A 36 -2.60 -1.19 -8.63
CA THR A 36 -3.22 -0.62 -9.84
C THR A 36 -3.54 -1.68 -10.89
N ASN A 37 -3.48 -2.97 -10.50
CA ASN A 37 -3.51 -4.11 -11.42
C ASN A 37 -2.52 -3.94 -12.60
N ALA A 38 -1.36 -3.33 -12.32
CA ALA A 38 -0.32 -2.97 -13.30
C ALA A 38 -0.76 -2.03 -14.46
N THR A 39 -1.94 -1.40 -14.38
CA THR A 39 -2.48 -0.54 -15.43
C THR A 39 -1.66 0.74 -15.61
N ILE A 40 -1.08 1.25 -14.52
CA ILE A 40 -0.24 2.45 -14.49
C ILE A 40 0.73 2.35 -13.30
N PRO A 41 1.98 2.85 -13.40
CA PRO A 41 2.95 2.73 -12.31
C PRO A 41 2.51 3.47 -11.04
N MET A 42 2.46 2.73 -9.94
CA MET A 42 2.27 3.26 -8.60
C MET A 42 2.90 2.31 -7.59
N GLY A 43 3.59 2.88 -6.61
CA GLY A 43 3.98 2.20 -5.38
C GLY A 43 3.51 3.00 -4.18
N GLY A 44 3.57 2.38 -3.01
CA GLY A 44 3.19 2.98 -1.74
C GLY A 44 4.06 2.45 -0.61
N VAL A 45 4.25 3.31 0.39
CA VAL A 45 4.83 2.96 1.69
C VAL A 45 3.78 3.34 2.73
N VAL A 46 3.27 2.35 3.44
CA VAL A 46 2.35 2.54 4.57
C VAL A 46 3.17 2.44 5.84
N VAL A 47 2.99 3.39 6.76
CA VAL A 47 3.76 3.46 8.02
C VAL A 47 2.80 3.48 9.20
N SER A 48 3.25 2.93 10.33
CA SER A 48 2.50 3.02 11.59
C SER A 48 2.37 4.48 12.06
N ASN A 49 1.33 4.76 12.85
CA ASN A 49 1.14 6.08 13.45
C ASN A 49 2.33 6.48 14.33
N GLU A 50 2.94 5.51 15.05
CA GLU A 50 4.13 5.79 15.86
C GLU A 50 5.29 6.36 15.02
N ILE A 51 5.56 5.78 13.85
CA ILE A 51 6.59 6.28 12.93
C ILE A 51 6.19 7.64 12.37
N TYR A 52 4.94 7.78 11.92
CA TYR A 52 4.43 9.05 11.39
C TYR A 52 4.55 10.17 12.41
N ASP A 53 4.01 9.98 13.61
CA ASP A 53 4.03 10.95 14.70
C ASP A 53 5.46 11.31 15.10
N THR A 54 6.36 10.32 15.15
CA THR A 54 7.78 10.56 15.43
C THR A 54 8.41 11.49 14.40
N VAL A 55 8.15 11.28 13.10
CA VAL A 55 8.68 12.13 12.02
C VAL A 55 8.09 13.53 12.10
N ILE A 56 6.77 13.65 12.27
CA ILE A 56 6.08 14.95 12.31
C ILE A 56 6.51 15.77 13.54
N GLN A 57 6.62 15.16 14.72
CA GLN A 57 6.90 15.87 15.97
C GLN A 57 8.36 16.29 16.14
N ASN A 58 9.29 15.61 15.45
CA ASN A 58 10.74 15.85 15.58
C ASN A 58 11.36 16.52 14.36
N ALA A 59 10.54 17.06 13.46
CA ALA A 59 11.00 17.76 12.27
C ALA A 59 11.82 19.01 12.64
N ALA A 60 13.06 19.07 12.15
CA ALA A 60 13.93 20.24 12.34
C ALA A 60 13.67 21.38 11.34
N GLN A 61 12.85 21.11 10.31
CA GLN A 61 12.53 22.02 9.20
C GLN A 61 11.03 21.95 8.89
N GLU A 62 10.52 22.87 8.07
CA GLU A 62 9.10 22.88 7.66
C GLU A 62 8.67 21.62 6.90
N ILE A 63 9.59 20.99 6.17
CA ILE A 63 9.33 19.70 5.51
C ILE A 63 9.79 18.60 6.46
N GLU A 64 8.86 17.85 7.03
CA GLU A 64 9.13 16.88 8.09
C GLU A 64 9.93 15.68 7.59
N LEU A 65 9.62 15.23 6.37
CA LEU A 65 10.39 14.25 5.63
C LEU A 65 10.81 14.83 4.28
N PHE A 66 12.08 15.24 4.16
CA PHE A 66 12.63 15.80 2.93
C PHE A 66 12.86 14.74 1.85
N HIS A 67 11.76 14.17 1.37
CA HIS A 67 11.72 13.11 0.37
C HIS A 67 10.45 13.24 -0.49
N GLY A 68 10.60 13.03 -1.80
CA GLY A 68 9.47 13.04 -2.72
C GLY A 68 9.90 12.78 -4.16
N TYR A 69 8.98 12.23 -4.94
CA TYR A 69 9.10 12.07 -6.39
C TYR A 69 8.14 13.01 -7.10
N THR A 70 8.49 13.46 -8.31
CA THR A 70 7.63 14.30 -9.17
C THR A 70 6.23 13.73 -9.36
N TYR A 71 6.10 12.41 -9.36
CA TYR A 71 4.83 11.70 -9.57
C TYR A 71 4.24 11.07 -8.30
N SER A 72 4.70 11.48 -7.11
CA SER A 72 4.08 11.05 -5.85
C SER A 72 2.63 11.52 -5.82
N GLY A 73 1.68 10.60 -5.63
CA GLY A 73 0.25 10.93 -5.66
C GLY A 73 -0.29 11.29 -7.04
N HIS A 74 0.31 10.78 -8.14
CA HIS A 74 -0.14 11.08 -9.49
C HIS A 74 -1.65 10.79 -9.68
N PRO A 75 -2.48 11.76 -10.06
CA PRO A 75 -3.95 11.65 -9.96
C PRO A 75 -4.53 10.54 -10.84
N VAL A 76 -3.98 10.31 -12.03
CA VAL A 76 -4.42 9.19 -12.90
C VAL A 76 -4.07 7.83 -12.30
N ALA A 77 -2.94 7.75 -11.59
CA ALA A 77 -2.54 6.51 -10.95
C ALA A 77 -3.41 6.22 -9.71
N CYS A 78 -3.80 7.27 -8.97
CA CYS A 78 -4.79 7.18 -7.89
C CYS A 78 -6.15 6.72 -8.41
N ALA A 79 -6.62 7.27 -9.54
CA ALA A 79 -7.88 6.85 -10.16
C ALA A 79 -7.87 5.37 -10.57
N ALA A 80 -6.76 4.90 -11.17
CA ALA A 80 -6.60 3.49 -11.52
C ALA A 80 -6.54 2.57 -10.28
N ALA A 81 -5.90 3.02 -9.19
CA ALA A 81 -5.86 2.28 -7.94
C ALA A 81 -7.25 2.15 -7.31
N LEU A 82 -8.02 3.23 -7.24
CA LEU A 82 -9.39 3.20 -6.72
C LEU A 82 -10.28 2.24 -7.54
N ALA A 83 -10.28 2.36 -8.87
CA ALA A 83 -11.03 1.47 -9.74
C ALA A 83 -10.60 0.00 -9.59
N THR A 84 -9.31 -0.26 -9.36
CA THR A 84 -8.79 -1.61 -9.10
C THR A 84 -9.34 -2.18 -7.78
N LEU A 85 -9.33 -1.37 -6.71
CA LEU A 85 -9.85 -1.79 -5.40
C LEU A 85 -11.36 -2.04 -5.44
N ASP A 86 -12.12 -1.19 -6.15
CA ASP A 86 -13.55 -1.38 -6.37
C ASP A 86 -13.81 -2.71 -7.10
N LEU A 87 -13.07 -2.98 -8.17
CA LEU A 87 -13.18 -4.24 -8.92
C LEU A 87 -12.88 -5.47 -8.04
N TYR A 88 -11.82 -5.41 -7.22
CA TYR A 88 -11.46 -6.51 -6.30
C TYR A 88 -12.59 -6.83 -5.33
N LYS A 89 -13.28 -5.80 -4.84
CA LYS A 89 -14.42 -5.92 -3.93
C LYS A 89 -15.67 -6.43 -4.65
N GLU A 90 -16.01 -5.86 -5.81
CA GLU A 90 -17.20 -6.19 -6.59
C GLU A 90 -17.19 -7.64 -7.08
N GLU A 91 -16.03 -8.13 -7.53
CA GLU A 91 -15.89 -9.50 -8.04
C GLU A 91 -15.47 -10.52 -6.95
N GLY A 92 -15.29 -10.09 -5.70
CA GLY A 92 -14.83 -10.96 -4.60
C GLY A 92 -13.50 -11.66 -4.92
N LEU A 93 -12.55 -10.94 -5.53
CA LEU A 93 -11.36 -11.58 -6.09
C LEU A 93 -10.46 -12.21 -5.03
N PHE A 94 -10.45 -11.68 -3.81
CA PHE A 94 -9.62 -12.24 -2.75
C PHE A 94 -10.17 -13.58 -2.30
N GLN A 95 -11.50 -13.71 -2.19
CA GLN A 95 -12.16 -14.96 -1.87
C GLN A 95 -11.93 -16.00 -2.97
N ARG A 96 -12.08 -15.61 -4.23
CA ARG A 96 -11.80 -16.48 -5.39
C ARG A 96 -10.34 -16.95 -5.47
N ALA A 97 -9.40 -16.19 -4.93
CA ALA A 97 -7.99 -16.58 -4.87
C ALA A 97 -7.68 -17.51 -3.68
N ALA A 98 -8.57 -17.62 -2.71
CA ALA A 98 -8.45 -18.52 -1.56
C ALA A 98 -8.99 -19.94 -1.84
N ASP A 99 -9.88 -20.06 -2.84
CA ASP A 99 -10.44 -21.33 -3.35
C ASP A 99 -9.42 -22.13 -4.19
#